data_AF-A0A7V9WTB6-F1
#
_entry.id   AF-A0A7V9WTB6-F1
#
_cell.length_a   1.000
_cell.length_b   1.000
_cell.length_c   1.000
_cell.angle_alpha   90.00
_cell.angle_beta   90.00
_cell.angle_gamma   90.00
#
_symmetry.space_group_name_H-M   'P 1'
#
loop_
_entity.id
_entity.type
_entity.pdbx_description
1 polymer ?
#
loop_
_entity_poly.entity_id
_entity_poly.type
_entity_poly.pdbx_seq_one_letter_code
_entity_poly.pdbx_strand_id
1 'polypeptide(L)' 'MDLVTKVIIGLGAAGVVRGLFGVWSGWEEFSIGKKNDNVQQQERGQSGMVYGGMMAGGATAIAGAIVAALNAIHF' A
#
# COMPACT_ATOMS: atom_id res chain seq x y z
N MET A 1 -13.67 8.82 -20.85
CA MET A 1 -13.76 8.87 -19.39
C MET A 1 -13.81 7.47 -18.76
N ASP A 2 -14.77 6.60 -19.12
CA ASP A 2 -14.93 5.28 -18.46
C ASP A 2 -13.71 4.35 -18.53
N LEU A 3 -13.08 4.22 -19.72
CA LEU A 3 -11.86 3.41 -19.88
C LEU A 3 -10.70 3.93 -19.01
N VAL A 4 -10.51 5.25 -18.98
CA VAL A 4 -9.43 5.91 -18.24
C VAL A 4 -9.60 5.70 -16.73
N THR A 5 -10.83 5.88 -16.23
CA THR A 5 -11.19 5.61 -14.84
C THR A 5 -10.91 4.15 -14.45
N LYS A 6 -11.30 3.18 -15.28
CA LYS A 6 -11.03 1.76 -15.03
C LYS A 6 -9.54 1.44 -14.98
N VAL A 7 -8.73 2.03 -15.85
CA VAL A 7 -7.27 1.86 -15.83
C VAL A 7 -6.67 2.40 -14.53
N ILE A 8 -7.09 3.60 -14.10
CA ILE A 8 -6.56 4.22 -12.87
C ILE A 8 -6.95 3.42 -11.62
N ILE A 9 -8.19 2.94 -11.55
CA ILE A 9 -8.62 2.06 -10.45
C ILE A 9 -7.81 0.76 -10.47
N GLY A 10 -7.55 0.18 -11.65
CA GLY A 10 -6.72 -1.01 -11.81
C GLY A 10 -5.28 -0.79 -11.33
N LEU A 11 -4.67 0.35 -11.65
CA LEU A 11 -3.33 0.73 -11.17
C LEU A 11 -3.31 0.98 -9.66
N GLY A 12 -4.35 1.61 -9.11
CA GLY A 12 -4.53 1.77 -7.68
C GLY A 12 -4.60 0.44 -6.96
N ALA A 13 -5.40 -0.51 -7.48
CA ALA A 13 -5.50 -1.86 -6.93
C ALA A 13 -4.16 -2.61 -6.98
N ALA A 14 -3.40 -2.50 -8.07
CA ALA A 14 -2.06 -3.06 -8.15
C ALA A 14 -1.10 -2.47 -7.10
N GLY A 15 -1.19 -1.16 -6.86
CA GLY A 15 -0.43 -0.49 -5.80
C GLY A 15 -0.81 -0.97 -4.40
N VAL A 16 -2.10 -1.19 -4.13
CA VAL A 16 -2.60 -1.76 -2.87
C VAL A 16 -2.02 -3.16 -2.66
N VAL A 17 -2.12 -4.04 -3.65
CA VAL A 17 -1.60 -5.40 -3.58
C VAL A 17 -0.11 -5.38 -3.26
N ARG A 18 0.66 -4.50 -3.92
CA ARG A 18 2.10 -4.36 -3.66
C ARG A 18 2.39 -3.86 -2.24
N GLY A 19 1.63 -2.90 -1.75
CA GLY A 19 1.75 -2.40 -0.38
C GLY A 19 1.44 -3.49 0.66
N LEU A 20 0.39 -4.27 0.44
CA LEU A 20 -0.01 -5.40 1.30
C LEU A 20 1.06 -6.49 1.36
N PHE A 21 1.71 -6.81 0.23
CA PHE A 21 2.86 -7.71 0.24
C PHE A 21 4.03 -7.16 1.07
N GLY A 22 4.25 -5.83 1.07
CA GLY A 22 5.22 -5.17 1.94
C GLY A 22 4.85 -5.27 3.43
N VAL A 23 3.56 -5.18 3.77
CA VAL A 23 3.07 -5.42 5.13
C VAL A 23 3.36 -6.85 5.55
N TRP A 24 3.06 -7.81 4.67
CA TRP A 24 3.29 -9.22 4.92
C TRP A 24 4.77 -9.52 5.19
N SER A 25 5.68 -9.03 4.34
CA SER A 25 7.12 -9.24 4.54
C SER A 25 7.64 -8.60 5.83
N GLY A 26 7.16 -7.39 6.18
CA GLY A 26 7.51 -6.77 7.46
C GLY A 26 7.02 -7.56 8.67
N TRP A 27 5.84 -8.17 8.56
CA TRP A 27 5.28 -9.02 9.62
C TRP A 27 6.08 -10.31 9.83
N GLU A 28 6.56 -10.93 8.75
CA GLU A 28 7.44 -12.10 8.83
C GLU A 28 8.75 -11.74 9.56
N GLU A 29 9.37 -10.63 9.20
CA GLU A 29 10.62 -10.16 9.82
C GLU A 29 10.42 -9.82 11.31
N PHE A 30 9.30 -9.17 11.66
CA PHE A 30 8.92 -8.91 13.05
C PHE A 30 8.72 -10.22 13.85
N SER A 31 8.04 -11.20 13.26
CA SER A 31 7.76 -12.48 13.91
C SER A 31 9.03 -13.29 14.18
N ILE A 32 9.98 -13.26 13.25
CA ILE A 32 11.31 -13.87 13.42
C ILE A 32 12.10 -13.12 14.51
N GLY A 33 12.10 -11.79 14.47
CA GLY A 33 12.75 -10.97 15.50
C GLY A 33 12.20 -11.20 16.90
N LYS A 34 10.89 -11.46 17.03
CA LYS A 34 10.23 -11.80 18.29
C LYS A 34 10.61 -13.20 18.79
N LYS A 35 10.78 -14.15 17.88
CA LYS A 35 11.21 -15.52 18.22
C LYS A 35 12.65 -15.56 18.75
N ASN A 36 13.51 -14.65 18.26
CA ASN A 36 14.94 -14.63 18.58
C ASN A 36 15.32 -13.57 19.63
N ASP A 37 14.37 -12.92 20.30
CA ASP A 37 14.58 -11.77 21.20
C ASP A 37 15.46 -10.66 20.61
N ASN A 38 15.42 -10.51 19.28
CA ASN A 38 16.18 -9.50 18.57
C ASN A 38 15.34 -8.24 18.37
N VAL A 39 15.46 -7.31 19.31
CA VAL A 39 14.74 -6.01 19.33
C VAL A 39 14.94 -5.23 18.02
N GLN A 40 16.15 -5.25 17.47
CA GLN A 40 16.48 -4.49 16.27
C GLN A 40 15.81 -5.04 15.01
N GLN A 41 15.58 -6.35 14.96
CA GLN A 41 14.86 -7.00 13.87
C GLN A 41 13.34 -6.80 14.00
N GLN A 42 12.84 -6.70 15.23
CA GLN A 42 11.44 -6.34 15.49
C GLN A 42 11.12 -4.91 15.01
N GLU A 43 11.96 -3.93 15.35
CA GLU A 43 11.76 -2.54 14.92
C GLU A 43 11.82 -2.39 13.40
N ARG A 44 12.72 -3.12 12.73
CA ARG A 44 12.77 -3.17 11.26
C ARG A 44 11.50 -3.76 10.66
N GLY A 45 11.03 -4.90 11.18
CA GLY A 45 9.79 -5.53 10.74
C GLY A 45 8.57 -4.62 10.92
N GLN A 46 8.43 -3.98 12.08
CA GLN A 46 7.37 -2.99 12.32
C GLN A 46 7.44 -1.81 11.36
N SER A 47 8.64 -1.26 11.13
CA SER A 47 8.84 -0.16 10.19
C SER A 47 8.47 -0.57 8.77
N GLY A 48 8.83 -1.79 8.36
CA GLY A 48 8.44 -2.38 7.08
C GLY A 48 6.92 -2.56 6.94
N MET A 49 6.25 -2.99 8.01
CA MET A 49 4.79 -3.09 8.05
C MET A 49 4.12 -1.73 7.88
N VAL A 50 4.59 -0.70 8.59
CA VAL A 50 4.05 0.67 8.47
C VAL A 50 4.25 1.20 7.06
N TYR A 51 5.45 1.03 6.49
CA TYR A 51 5.73 1.45 5.12
C TYR A 51 4.84 0.75 4.09
N GLY A 52 4.68 -0.58 4.20
CA GLY A 52 3.76 -1.34 3.36
C GLY A 52 2.30 -0.89 3.49
N GLY A 53 1.86 -0.58 4.71
CA GLY A 53 0.51 -0.11 5.00
C GLY A 53 0.27 1.29 4.41
N MET A 54 1.25 2.18 4.54
CA MET A 54 1.22 3.51 3.92
C MET A 54 1.19 3.42 2.39
N MET A 55 1.96 2.52 1.80
CA MET A 55 1.92 2.26 0.35
C MET A 55 0.54 1.73 -0.09
N ALA A 56 -0.04 0.80 0.67
CA ALA A 56 -1.34 0.25 0.36
C ALA A 56 -2.45 1.29 0.45
N GLY A 57 -2.53 2.03 1.57
CA GLY A 57 -3.53 3.08 1.77
C GLY A 57 -3.33 4.30 0.87
N GLY A 58 -2.07 4.67 0.60
CA GLY A 58 -1.74 5.77 -0.30
C GLY A 58 -2.14 5.48 -1.74
N ALA A 59 -1.94 4.25 -2.23
CA ALA A 59 -2.32 3.87 -3.58
C ALA A 59 -3.84 4.01 -3.83
N THR A 60 -4.68 3.59 -2.88
CA THR A 60 -6.14 3.77 -2.96
C THR A 60 -6.55 5.23 -2.88
N ALA A 61 -5.95 6.00 -1.97
CA ALA A 61 -6.24 7.42 -1.83
C ALA A 61 -5.92 8.20 -3.11
N ILE A 62 -4.74 7.96 -3.70
CA ILE A 62 -4.30 8.61 -4.94
C ILE A 62 -5.21 8.22 -6.10
N ALA A 63 -5.48 6.93 -6.30
CA ALA A 63 -6.35 6.47 -7.37
C ALA A 63 -7.77 7.06 -7.27
N GLY A 64 -8.33 7.11 -6.05
CA GLY A 64 -9.63 7.73 -5.81
C GLY A 64 -9.65 9.23 -6.11
N ALA A 65 -8.61 9.96 -5.69
CA ALA A 65 -8.48 11.39 -5.96
C ALA A 65 -8.39 11.70 -7.46
N ILE A 66 -7.66 10.89 -8.23
CA ILE A 66 -7.56 11.06 -9.69
C ILE A 66 -8.92 10.84 -10.36
N VAL A 67 -9.65 9.79 -9.96
CA VAL A 67 -10.99 9.51 -10.52
C VAL A 67 -11.97 10.65 -10.19
N ALA A 68 -11.91 11.18 -8.97
CA ALA A 68 -12.72 12.34 -8.58
C ALA A 68 -12.39 13.58 -9.42
N ALA A 69 -11.10 13.85 -9.65
CA ALA A 69 -10.65 14.96 -10.49
C ALA A 69 -11.10 14.80 -11.95
N LEU A 70 -11.02 13.58 -12.51
CA LEU A 70 -11.51 13.29 -13.86
C LEU A 70 -13.01 13.53 -13.97
N ASN A 71 -13.80 13.10 -12.99
CA ASN A 71 -15.25 13.34 -12.98
C ASN A 71 -15.61 14.81 -12.75
N ALA A 72 -14.72 15.63 -12.19
CA ALA A 72 -14.95 17.07 -12.06
C ALA A 72 -14.69 17.85 -13.36
N ILE A 73 -13.92 17.28 -14.29
CA ILE A 73 -13.67 17.88 -15.61
C ILE A 73 -14.80 17.46 -16.55
N HIS A 74 -15.83 18.31 -16.66
CA HIS A 74 -16.88 18.22 -17.68
C HIS A 74 -16.67 19.30 -18.75
N PHE A 75 -16.80 18.90 -20.02
CA PHE A 75 -16.94 19.78 -21.19
C PHE A 75 -18.36 19.67 -21.73
#